data_AF-A0A3D5PLQ2-F1
#
_entry.id   AF-A0A3D5PLQ2-F1
#
_cell.length_a   1.000
_cell.length_b   1.000
_cell.length_c   1.000
_cell.angle_alpha   90.00
_cell.angle_beta   90.00
_cell.angle_gamma   90.00
#
_symmetry.space_group_name_H-M   'P 1'
#
loop_
_entity.id
_entity.type
_entity.pdbx_description
1 polymer ?
#
loop_
_entity_poly.entity_id
_entity_poly.type
_entity_poly.pdbx_seq_one_letter_code
_entity_poly.pdbx_strand_id
1 'polypeptide(L)'
;MAAIPQVFAEFIEEMRVEAPSLEITQMFGKPCAKLGGGKPELSFFQDSMAFKLGATRVQEIYASHPEAVPFDPSGKGRPFKDWVQVPEGIDTDWHALAREALGLR
;
A
#
# COMPACT_ATOMS: atom_id res chain seq x y z
N MET A 1 -8.50 -18.96 2.10
CA MET A 1 -7.91 -17.66 1.72
C MET A 1 -8.47 -16.62 2.67
N ALA A 2 -7.67 -15.67 3.17
CA ALA A 2 -8.22 -14.56 3.94
C ALA A 2 -9.19 -13.77 3.05
N ALA A 3 -10.33 -13.37 3.61
CA ALA A 3 -11.25 -12.48 2.91
C ALA A 3 -10.55 -11.15 2.61
N ILE A 4 -10.79 -10.60 1.43
CA ILE A 4 -10.29 -9.27 1.08
C ILE A 4 -11.13 -8.26 1.89
N PRO A 5 -10.53 -7.36 2.69
CA PRO A 5 -11.26 -6.32 3.39
C PRO A 5 -12.03 -5.43 2.41
N GLN A 6 -13.29 -5.12 2.74
CA GLN A 6 -14.19 -4.30 1.92
C GLN A 6 -13.53 -2.96 1.56
N VAL A 7 -12.94 -2.28 2.55
CA VAL A 7 -12.22 -1.00 2.37
C VAL A 7 -11.12 -1.09 1.32
N PHE A 8 -10.34 -2.18 1.33
CA PHE A 8 -9.30 -2.37 0.33
C PHE A 8 -9.88 -2.64 -1.06
N ALA A 9 -10.92 -3.47 -1.15
CA ALA A 9 -11.57 -3.75 -2.43
C ALA A 9 -12.14 -2.47 -3.05
N GLU A 10 -12.88 -1.68 -2.27
CA GLU A 10 -13.47 -0.40 -2.71
C GLU A 10 -12.40 0.60 -3.16
N PHE A 11 -11.33 0.78 -2.37
CA PHE A 11 -10.22 1.64 -2.75
C PHE A 11 -9.57 1.21 -4.07
N ILE A 12 -9.39 -0.10 -4.29
CA ILE A 12 -8.83 -0.61 -5.55
C ILE A 12 -9.79 -0.37 -6.72
N GLU A 13 -11.10 -0.55 -6.54
CA GLU A 13 -12.08 -0.25 -7.58
C GLU A 13 -12.11 1.25 -7.94
N GLU A 14 -11.94 2.14 -6.98
CA GLU A 14 -11.76 3.58 -7.25
C GLU A 14 -10.50 3.85 -8.08
N MET A 15 -9.37 3.27 -7.67
CA MET A 15 -8.09 3.42 -8.39
C MET A 15 -8.13 2.86 -9.82
N ARG A 16 -9.01 1.89 -10.11
CA ARG A 16 -9.17 1.34 -11.48
C ARG A 16 -9.71 2.36 -12.48
N VAL A 17 -10.34 3.45 -12.03
CA VAL A 17 -10.76 4.55 -12.92
C VAL A 17 -9.54 5.13 -13.65
N GLU A 18 -8.39 5.23 -12.97
CA GLU A 18 -7.13 5.73 -13.53
C GLU A 18 -6.19 4.59 -13.96
N ALA A 19 -6.29 3.42 -13.33
CA ALA A 19 -5.47 2.24 -13.63
C ALA A 19 -6.32 0.99 -13.88
N PRO A 20 -6.95 0.83 -15.06
CA PRO A 20 -7.85 -0.29 -15.35
C PRO A 20 -7.21 -1.69 -15.22
N SER A 21 -5.88 -1.76 -15.36
CA SER A 21 -5.10 -3.01 -15.23
C SER A 21 -4.67 -3.33 -13.79
N LEU A 22 -5.06 -2.52 -12.80
CA LEU A 22 -4.76 -2.78 -11.39
C LEU A 22 -5.49 -4.06 -10.95
N GLU A 23 -4.81 -5.04 -10.40
CA GLU A 23 -5.37 -6.34 -10.03
C GLU A 23 -5.16 -6.63 -8.55
N ILE A 24 -6.20 -7.11 -7.86
CA ILE A 24 -6.07 -7.64 -6.51
C ILE A 24 -5.39 -9.00 -6.59
N THR A 25 -4.38 -9.19 -5.76
CA THR A 25 -3.62 -10.41 -5.61
C THR A 25 -3.36 -10.69 -4.12
N GLN A 26 -2.56 -11.70 -3.81
CA GLN A 26 -2.14 -12.00 -2.45
C GLN A 26 -0.64 -12.22 -2.38
N MET A 27 -0.01 -11.66 -1.35
CA MET A 27 1.39 -11.91 -1.01
C MET A 27 1.51 -12.00 0.50
N PHE A 28 2.26 -12.98 1.01
CA PHE A 28 2.41 -13.25 2.45
C PHE A 28 1.08 -13.44 3.20
N GLY A 29 0.04 -13.93 2.51
CA GLY A 29 -1.31 -14.08 3.06
C GLY A 29 -2.02 -12.75 3.32
N LYS A 30 -1.51 -11.64 2.79
CA LYS A 30 -2.13 -10.31 2.83
C LYS A 30 -2.72 -9.95 1.47
N PRO A 31 -3.86 -9.23 1.44
CA PRO A 31 -4.39 -8.67 0.21
C PRO A 31 -3.41 -7.61 -0.33
N CYS A 32 -3.08 -7.72 -1.61
CA CYS A 32 -2.19 -6.80 -2.30
C CYS A 32 -2.79 -6.38 -3.64
N ALA A 33 -2.25 -5.33 -4.24
CA ALA A 33 -2.58 -4.95 -5.61
C ALA A 33 -1.34 -4.57 -6.42
N LYS A 34 -1.45 -4.76 -7.74
CA LYS A 34 -0.39 -4.52 -8.72
C LYS A 34 -0.99 -4.15 -10.07
N LEU A 35 -0.26 -3.41 -10.89
CA LEU A 35 -0.61 -3.30 -12.31
C LEU A 35 -0.42 -4.64 -13.02
N GLY A 36 -1.18 -4.87 -14.09
CA GLY A 36 -1.16 -6.10 -14.89
C GLY A 36 0.27 -6.53 -15.27
N GLY A 37 0.63 -7.77 -14.93
CA GLY A 37 1.98 -8.32 -15.18
C GLY A 37 3.09 -7.81 -14.25
N GLY A 38 2.80 -6.87 -13.33
CA GLY A 38 3.76 -6.26 -12.41
C GLY A 38 3.97 -7.02 -11.09
N LYS A 39 4.64 -6.35 -10.14
CA LYS A 39 4.82 -6.80 -8.75
C LYS A 39 3.83 -6.06 -7.84
N PRO A 40 3.44 -6.65 -6.69
CA PRO A 40 2.68 -5.93 -5.67
C PRO A 40 3.37 -4.62 -5.26
N GLU A 41 2.62 -3.54 -5.31
CA GLU A 41 3.03 -2.18 -4.92
C GLU A 41 2.09 -1.59 -3.86
N LEU A 42 0.89 -2.16 -3.72
CA LEU A 42 -0.07 -1.83 -2.67
C LEU A 42 -0.39 -3.08 -1.83
N SER A 43 -0.69 -2.89 -0.55
CA SER A 43 -1.19 -3.93 0.35
C SER A 43 -2.10 -3.34 1.41
N PHE A 44 -2.98 -4.17 2.00
CA PHE A 44 -3.72 -3.79 3.21
C PHE A 44 -3.30 -4.68 4.38
N PHE A 45 -2.95 -4.06 5.49
CA PHE A 45 -2.45 -4.75 6.68
C PHE A 45 -2.74 -3.93 7.94
N GLN A 46 -3.27 -4.59 8.98
CA GLN A 46 -3.62 -3.94 10.25
C GLN A 46 -4.43 -2.65 10.06
N ASP A 47 -5.55 -2.76 9.35
CA ASP A 47 -6.49 -1.66 9.10
C ASP A 47 -5.85 -0.41 8.47
N SER A 48 -4.76 -0.61 7.73
CA SER A 48 -3.97 0.45 7.10
C SER A 48 -3.59 0.07 5.68
N MET A 49 -3.47 1.08 4.81
CA MET A 49 -2.87 0.91 3.49
C MET A 49 -1.35 0.83 3.61
N ALA A 50 -0.72 0.03 2.76
CA ALA A 50 0.73 -0.02 2.64
C ALA A 50 1.16 0.18 1.19
N PHE A 51 2.17 1.03 1.00
CA PHE A 51 2.62 1.52 -0.31
C PHE A 51 4.11 1.25 -0.50
N LYS A 52 4.48 0.77 -1.67
CA LYS A 52 5.88 0.63 -2.09
C LYS A 52 6.35 1.89 -2.78
N LEU A 53 7.14 2.71 -2.09
CA LEU A 53 7.59 4.02 -2.56
C LEU A 53 9.11 4.12 -2.71
N GLY A 54 9.84 3.09 -2.26
CA GLY A 54 11.30 3.11 -2.22
C GLY A 54 11.85 3.77 -0.94
N ALA A 55 13.01 3.30 -0.50
CA ALA A 55 13.55 3.65 0.81
C ALA A 55 13.66 5.17 1.08
N THR A 56 14.10 5.98 0.11
CA THR A 56 14.23 7.44 0.29
C THR A 56 12.89 8.09 0.59
N ARG A 57 11.86 7.81 -0.24
CA ARG A 57 10.52 8.39 -0.08
C ARG A 57 9.87 7.95 1.24
N VAL A 58 10.07 6.69 1.61
CA VAL A 58 9.61 6.16 2.90
C VAL A 58 10.20 6.93 4.08
N GLN A 59 11.50 7.30 4.03
CA GLN A 59 12.10 8.12 5.08
C GLN A 59 11.52 9.54 5.14
N GLU A 60 11.19 10.15 4.00
CA GLU A 60 10.54 11.46 3.96
C GLU A 60 9.14 11.43 4.60
N ILE A 61 8.38 10.36 4.36
CA ILE A 61 7.08 10.17 4.98
C ILE A 61 7.25 10.01 6.50
N TYR A 62 8.17 9.19 6.99
CA TYR A 62 8.40 9.10 8.44
C TYR A 62 8.83 10.42 9.08
N ALA A 63 9.56 11.27 8.35
CA ALA A 63 9.98 12.58 8.85
C ALA A 63 8.83 13.59 8.94
N SER A 64 7.82 13.48 8.07
CA SER A 64 6.68 14.40 8.00
C SER A 64 5.42 13.88 8.69
N HIS A 65 5.26 12.56 8.76
CA HIS A 65 4.12 11.85 9.34
C HIS A 65 4.61 10.78 10.34
N PRO A 66 4.88 11.16 11.59
CA PRO A 66 5.37 10.24 12.62
C PRO A 66 4.41 9.08 12.94
N GLU A 67 3.13 9.20 12.55
CA GLU A 67 2.11 8.16 12.71
C GLU A 67 2.17 7.07 11.63
N ALA A 68 2.92 7.28 10.54
CA ALA A 68 3.19 6.24 9.57
C ALA A 68 4.09 5.16 10.20
N VAL A 69 3.83 3.89 9.89
CA VAL A 69 4.48 2.74 10.53
C VAL A 69 5.22 1.85 9.52
N PRO A 70 6.26 1.11 9.94
CA PRO A 70 6.93 0.14 9.08
C PRO A 70 6.02 -1.00 8.66
N PHE A 71 6.02 -1.32 7.36
CA PHE A 71 5.30 -2.47 6.84
C PHE A 71 6.08 -3.77 7.11
N ASP A 72 5.65 -4.54 8.12
CA ASP A 72 6.16 -5.90 8.43
C ASP A 72 5.04 -6.95 8.33
N PRO A 73 4.68 -7.40 7.11
CA PRO A 73 3.61 -8.39 6.93
C PRO A 73 3.93 -9.75 7.55
N SER A 74 5.21 -10.00 7.90
CA SER A 74 5.65 -11.26 8.51
C SER A 74 5.49 -11.30 10.03
N GLY A 75 5.41 -10.13 10.69
CA GLY A 75 5.36 -10.00 12.14
C GLY A 75 6.64 -10.45 12.85
N LYS A 76 7.79 -10.46 12.17
CA LYS A 76 9.07 -10.99 12.69
C LYS A 76 10.10 -9.91 13.02
N GLY A 77 9.71 -8.64 13.05
CA GLY A 77 10.62 -7.51 13.26
C GLY A 77 11.53 -7.26 12.05
N ARG A 78 11.04 -7.56 10.84
CA ARG A 78 11.82 -7.41 9.58
C ARG A 78 11.00 -6.65 8.54
N PRO A 79 10.69 -5.36 8.78
CA PRO A 79 9.89 -4.57 7.86
C PRO A 79 10.61 -4.35 6.53
N PHE A 80 9.83 -4.17 5.47
CA PHE A 80 10.36 -3.80 4.16
C PHE A 80 10.69 -2.31 4.13
N LYS A 81 11.96 -1.99 3.86
CA LYS A 81 12.47 -0.61 3.88
C LYS A 81 11.90 0.27 2.77
N ASP A 82 11.49 -0.35 1.66
CA ASP A 82 10.89 0.34 0.51
C ASP A 82 9.38 0.55 0.65
N TRP A 83 8.80 0.15 1.78
CA TRP A 83 7.38 0.22 2.04
C TRP A 83 7.07 1.04 3.28
N VAL A 84 5.92 1.69 3.27
CA VAL A 84 5.34 2.38 4.41
C VAL A 84 3.90 1.94 4.59
N GLN A 85 3.47 1.75 5.83
CA GLN A 85 2.07 1.54 6.19
C GLN A 85 1.51 2.84 6.77
N VAL A 86 0.34 3.22 6.30
CA VAL A 86 -0.30 4.52 6.50
C VAL A 86 -1.69 4.25 7.06
N PRO A 87 -1.90 4.45 8.37
CA PRO A 87 -3.22 4.32 9.00
C PRO A 87 -4.26 5.25 8.39
N GLU A 88 -5.54 4.94 8.62
CA GLU A 88 -6.62 5.86 8.25
C GLU A 88 -6.58 7.10 9.16
N GLY A 89 -6.90 8.27 8.62
CA GLY A 89 -7.03 9.51 9.40
C GLY A 89 -5.74 10.30 9.65
N ILE A 90 -4.58 9.81 9.18
CA ILE A 90 -3.39 10.67 9.09
C ILE A 90 -3.53 11.63 7.92
N ASP A 91 -2.92 12.82 8.01
CA ASP A 91 -2.96 13.88 6.99
C ASP A 91 -2.15 13.48 5.73
N THR A 92 -2.54 12.39 5.08
CA THR A 92 -1.88 11.82 3.93
C THR A 92 -2.92 11.27 2.96
N ASP A 93 -2.82 11.69 1.71
CA ASP A 93 -3.72 11.26 0.64
C ASP A 93 -3.33 9.86 0.13
N TRP A 94 -4.12 8.84 0.47
CA TRP A 94 -3.91 7.47 0.03
C TRP A 94 -3.95 7.33 -1.49
N HIS A 95 -4.79 8.09 -2.20
CA HIS A 95 -4.83 8.06 -3.67
C HIS A 95 -3.54 8.65 -4.25
N ALA A 96 -3.02 9.74 -3.67
CA ALA A 96 -1.73 10.30 -4.10
C ALA A 96 -0.57 9.32 -3.90
N LEU A 97 -0.48 8.67 -2.73
CA LEU A 97 0.54 7.64 -2.47
C LEU A 97 0.37 6.41 -3.36
N ALA A 98 -0.86 5.99 -3.65
CA ALA A 98 -1.13 4.88 -4.57
C ALA A 98 -0.66 5.22 -5.98
N ARG A 99 -0.95 6.43 -6.48
CA ARG A 99 -0.45 6.90 -7.78
C ARG A 99 1.07 6.86 -7.83
N GLU A 100 1.73 7.38 -6.80
CA GLU A 100 3.19 7.35 -6.69
C GLU A 100 3.73 5.91 -6.72
N ALA A 101 3.16 5.01 -5.91
CA ALA A 101 3.58 3.60 -5.83
C ALA A 101 3.37 2.83 -7.14
N LEU A 102 2.28 3.12 -7.86
CA LEU A 102 1.93 2.52 -9.15
C LEU A 102 2.60 3.22 -10.35
N GLY A 103 3.35 4.31 -10.13
CA GLY A 103 3.98 5.09 -11.20
C GLY A 103 2.99 5.83 -12.10
N LEU A 104 1.79 6.13 -11.60
CA LEU A 104 0.78 6.93 -12.29
C LEU A 104 1.14 8.42 -12.14
N ARG A 105 1.05 9.19 -13.23
CA ARG A 105 1.36 10.63 -13.27
C ARG A 105 0.09 11.46 -13.20
#